data_AF-A0A6N6JMZ0-F1
#
_entry.id   AF-A0A6N6JMZ0-F1
#
_cell.length_a   1.000
_cell.length_b   1.000
_cell.length_c   1.000
_cell.angle_alpha   90.00
_cell.angle_beta   90.00
_cell.angle_gamma   90.00
#
_symmetry.space_group_name_H-M   'P 1'
#
loop_
_entity.id
_entity.type
_entity.pdbx_description
1 polymer ?
#
loop_
_entity_poly.entity_id
_entity_poly.type
_entity_poly.pdbx_seq_one_letter_code
_entity_poly.pdbx_strand_id
1 'polypeptide(L)'
;MKSLEERTEEFDITHHEPQDWRDKFALKFVKFLRVFADRFFAGRYGHRAVVLETVAAVPGMVGGLLQHLKAIRHIRDDQGWIKELIDEADNERMHLMTFIHIAEPSRFERILIMVTQAIFYNFYFFLYLFAPRIAHRVVGYLEEEAVVSYTQYLEQIDAGKVENVPAPQIAKDYWNLPDDARLREVVIVIRADEAEHRDTNHRFANEIVASSDAQDQKTQSKEPKGGAYRPS
;
A
#
# COMPACT_ATOMS: atom_id res chain seq x y z
N MET A 1 3.36 -9.09 -17.67
CA MET A 1 2.78 -9.65 -16.43
C MET A 1 3.65 -10.83 -16.03
N LYS A 2 4.17 -10.86 -14.80
CA LYS A 2 5.02 -11.95 -14.33
C LYS A 2 4.26 -13.29 -14.39
N SER A 3 4.94 -14.37 -14.76
CA SER A 3 4.34 -15.71 -14.79
C SER A 3 3.97 -16.16 -13.36
N LEU A 4 3.06 -17.12 -13.22
CA LEU A 4 2.76 -17.69 -11.90
C LEU A 4 4.00 -18.28 -11.23
N GLU A 5 4.91 -18.87 -12.00
CA GLU A 5 6.19 -19.39 -11.51
C GLU A 5 7.05 -18.26 -10.90
N GLU A 6 7.15 -17.11 -11.56
CA GLU A 6 7.86 -15.92 -11.05
C GLU A 6 7.20 -15.32 -9.79
N ARG A 7 5.88 -15.51 -9.61
CA ARG A 7 5.13 -15.09 -8.42
C ARG A 7 5.15 -16.15 -7.30
N THR A 8 5.70 -17.33 -7.54
CA THR A 8 5.86 -18.40 -6.54
C THR A 8 7.26 -18.45 -5.92
N GLU A 9 8.20 -17.61 -6.37
CA GLU A 9 9.50 -17.48 -5.73
C GLU A 9 9.36 -17.13 -4.24
N GLU A 10 10.31 -17.60 -3.44
CA GLU A 10 10.33 -17.41 -1.99
C GLU A 10 10.41 -15.91 -1.69
N PHE A 11 9.29 -15.31 -1.28
CA PHE A 11 9.26 -13.90 -0.91
C PHE A 11 9.93 -13.72 0.45
N ASP A 12 11.09 -13.05 0.46
CA ASP A 12 11.68 -12.60 1.71
C ASP A 12 10.74 -11.59 2.38
N ILE A 13 10.39 -11.84 3.64
CA ILE A 13 9.65 -10.89 4.47
C ILE A 13 10.63 -9.75 4.80
N THR A 14 10.73 -8.78 3.91
CA THR A 14 11.64 -7.64 4.08
C THR A 14 10.99 -6.57 4.94
N HIS A 15 11.74 -6.08 5.93
CA HIS A 15 11.35 -4.96 6.78
C HIS A 15 12.17 -3.71 6.43
N HIS A 16 11.51 -2.57 6.23
CA HIS A 16 12.21 -1.30 6.09
C HIS A 16 12.59 -0.75 7.47
N GLU A 17 13.89 -0.77 7.80
CA GLU A 17 14.40 -0.18 9.04
C GLU A 17 14.12 1.34 9.08
N PRO A 18 13.42 1.87 10.09
CA PRO A 18 13.03 3.27 10.14
C PRO A 18 14.24 4.19 10.35
N GLN A 19 14.50 5.09 9.41
CA GLN A 19 15.73 5.90 9.40
C GLN A 19 15.64 7.17 10.25
N ASP A 20 14.44 7.72 10.45
CA ASP A 20 14.23 8.95 11.22
C ASP A 20 12.91 8.93 12.03
N TRP A 21 12.56 10.08 12.63
CA TRP A 21 11.36 10.18 13.45
C TRP A 21 10.06 10.03 12.63
N ARG A 22 10.08 10.38 11.34
CA ARG A 22 8.92 10.28 10.44
C ARG A 22 8.65 8.82 10.13
N ASP A 23 9.70 8.06 9.81
CA ASP A 23 9.58 6.62 9.60
C ASP A 23 9.17 5.90 10.89
N LYS A 24 9.74 6.28 12.04
CA LYS A 24 9.34 5.74 13.35
C LYS A 24 7.88 6.05 13.68
N PHE A 25 7.39 7.24 13.33
CA PHE A 25 5.98 7.60 13.50
C PHE A 25 5.09 6.71 12.62
N ALA A 26 5.41 6.57 11.34
CA ALA A 26 4.67 5.72 10.42
C ALA A 26 4.60 4.27 10.90
N LEU A 27 5.74 3.68 11.29
CA LEU A 27 5.81 2.32 11.82
C LEU A 27 4.95 2.15 13.07
N LYS A 28 5.09 3.05 14.05
CA LYS A 28 4.30 3.01 15.29
C LYS A 28 2.79 3.12 15.02
N PHE A 29 2.41 4.00 14.09
CA PHE A 29 1.03 4.16 13.68
C PHE A 29 0.47 2.86 13.09
N VAL A 30 1.20 2.22 12.17
CA VAL A 30 0.80 0.94 11.57
C VAL A 30 0.71 -0.18 12.61
N LYS A 31 1.70 -0.32 13.49
CA LYS A 31 1.66 -1.33 14.56
C LYS A 31 0.47 -1.11 15.49
N PHE A 32 0.11 0.13 15.79
CA PHE A 32 -1.10 0.46 16.56
C PHE A 32 -2.39 0.01 15.84
N LEU A 33 -2.52 0.32 14.54
CA LEU A 33 -3.65 -0.14 13.74
C LEU A 33 -3.75 -1.67 13.69
N ARG A 34 -2.61 -2.35 13.51
CA ARG A 34 -2.54 -3.82 13.49
C ARG A 34 -3.09 -4.44 14.78
N VAL A 35 -2.70 -3.92 15.95
CA VAL A 35 -3.20 -4.40 17.25
C VAL A 35 -4.73 -4.29 17.34
N PHE A 36 -5.29 -3.19 16.83
CA PHE A 36 -6.74 -3.00 16.78
C PHE A 36 -7.42 -3.98 15.82
N ALA A 37 -6.88 -4.15 14.61
CA ALA A 37 -7.41 -5.05 13.60
C ALA A 37 -7.38 -6.52 14.07
N ASP A 38 -6.24 -6.97 14.61
CA ASP A 38 -6.07 -8.35 15.08
C ASP A 38 -7.01 -8.66 16.24
N ARG A 39 -7.25 -7.69 17.13
CA ARG A 39 -8.22 -7.83 18.22
C ARG A 39 -9.66 -7.89 17.72
N PHE A 40 -10.00 -7.12 16.69
CA PHE A 40 -11.36 -7.06 16.15
C PHE A 40 -11.71 -8.29 15.31
N PHE A 41 -10.76 -8.83 14.55
CA PHE A 41 -10.98 -9.90 13.58
C PHE A 41 -10.48 -11.29 14.00
N ALA A 42 -10.13 -11.50 15.28
CA ALA A 42 -9.52 -12.73 15.78
C ALA A 42 -10.15 -14.02 15.19
N GLY A 43 -9.41 -14.69 14.29
CA GLY A 43 -9.79 -15.96 13.65
C GLY A 43 -10.67 -15.85 12.39
N ARG A 44 -11.02 -14.66 11.90
CA ARG A 44 -11.90 -14.44 10.73
C ARG A 44 -11.15 -13.86 9.53
N TYR A 45 -10.20 -14.63 8.98
CA TYR A 45 -9.29 -14.16 7.91
C TYR A 45 -9.98 -13.62 6.66
N GLY A 46 -10.97 -14.32 6.11
CA GLY A 46 -11.70 -13.82 4.94
C GLY A 46 -12.45 -12.51 5.20
N HIS A 47 -13.08 -12.38 6.37
CA HIS A 47 -13.74 -11.13 6.77
C HIS A 47 -12.73 -10.00 7.06
N ARG A 48 -11.55 -10.34 7.61
CA ARG A 48 -10.44 -9.42 7.84
C ARG A 48 -9.94 -8.87 6.52
N ALA A 49 -9.68 -9.72 5.53
CA ALA A 49 -9.27 -9.31 4.19
C ALA A 49 -10.29 -8.34 3.59
N VAL A 50 -11.58 -8.72 3.52
CA VAL A 50 -12.64 -7.85 2.97
C VAL A 50 -12.65 -6.45 3.61
N VAL A 51 -12.49 -6.34 4.93
CA VAL A 51 -12.49 -5.01 5.57
C VAL A 51 -11.17 -4.27 5.34
N LEU A 52 -10.02 -4.94 5.39
CA LEU A 52 -8.72 -4.30 5.17
C LEU A 52 -8.54 -3.83 3.71
N GLU A 53 -8.96 -4.63 2.72
CA GLU A 53 -8.89 -4.26 1.30
C GLU A 53 -9.69 -2.98 1.00
N THR A 54 -10.81 -2.75 1.70
CA THR A 54 -11.59 -1.52 1.53
C THR A 54 -10.86 -0.25 1.97
N VAL A 55 -9.88 -0.42 2.86
CA VAL A 55 -9.03 0.66 3.38
C VAL A 55 -7.76 0.77 2.53
N ALA A 56 -7.18 -0.35 2.10
CA ALA A 56 -5.97 -0.42 1.27
C ALA A 56 -6.16 0.19 -0.13
N ALA A 57 -7.38 0.17 -0.68
CA ALA A 57 -7.68 0.86 -1.96
C ALA A 57 -7.72 2.40 -1.88
N VAL A 58 -7.70 3.00 -0.68
CA VAL A 58 -7.85 4.46 -0.50
C VAL A 58 -6.55 5.24 -0.75
N PRO A 59 -5.39 4.84 -0.20
CA PRO A 59 -4.13 5.56 -0.34
C PRO A 59 -3.70 5.87 -1.76
N GLY A 60 -3.64 4.87 -2.64
CA GLY A 60 -3.26 5.06 -4.05
C GLY A 60 -4.17 6.07 -4.75
N MET A 61 -5.50 5.98 -4.53
CA MET A 61 -6.47 6.89 -5.13
C MET A 61 -6.27 8.34 -4.66
N VAL A 62 -6.08 8.54 -3.36
CA VAL A 62 -5.83 9.87 -2.77
C VAL A 62 -4.49 10.45 -3.26
N GLY A 63 -3.43 9.63 -3.25
CA GLY A 63 -2.10 10.04 -3.70
C GLY A 63 -2.09 10.40 -5.17
N GLY A 64 -2.66 9.55 -6.02
CA GLY A 64 -2.81 9.77 -7.46
C GLY A 64 -3.59 11.05 -7.76
N LEU A 65 -4.73 11.27 -7.08
CA LEU A 65 -5.53 12.50 -7.22
C LEU A 65 -4.71 13.76 -6.86
N LEU A 66 -4.05 13.76 -5.70
CA LEU A 66 -3.30 14.92 -5.23
C LEU A 66 -2.06 15.21 -6.10
N GLN A 67 -1.36 14.17 -6.55
CA GLN A 67 -0.26 14.29 -7.50
C GLN A 67 -0.73 14.79 -8.86
N HIS A 68 -1.87 14.31 -9.35
CA HIS A 68 -2.50 14.77 -10.59
C HIS A 68 -2.81 16.27 -10.53
N LEU A 69 -3.53 16.72 -9.51
CA LEU A 69 -3.87 18.13 -9.32
C LEU A 69 -2.61 19.00 -9.16
N LYS A 70 -1.56 18.47 -8.52
CA LYS A 70 -0.28 19.17 -8.37
C LYS A 70 0.46 19.29 -9.71
N ALA A 71 0.50 18.24 -10.51
CA ALA A 71 1.16 18.22 -11.81
C ALA A 71 0.55 19.25 -12.77
N ILE A 72 -0.79 19.26 -12.90
CA ILE A 72 -1.48 20.20 -13.80
C ILE A 72 -1.34 21.65 -13.34
N ARG A 73 -1.42 21.94 -12.03
CA ARG A 73 -1.31 23.31 -11.51
C ARG A 73 0.09 23.90 -11.70
N HIS A 74 1.12 23.05 -11.72
CA HIS A 74 2.51 23.45 -11.92
C HIS A 74 3.01 23.23 -13.35
N ILE A 75 2.16 22.73 -14.26
CA ILE A 75 2.48 22.44 -15.66
C ILE A 75 3.79 21.65 -15.76
N ARG A 76 3.83 20.49 -15.08
CA ARG A 76 4.99 19.60 -15.04
C ARG A 76 4.61 18.16 -15.28
N ASP A 77 5.60 17.38 -15.71
CA ASP A 77 5.52 15.93 -15.77
C ASP A 77 5.42 15.33 -14.34
N ASP A 78 4.69 14.23 -14.18
CA ASP A 78 4.48 13.53 -12.90
C ASP A 78 5.45 12.38 -12.66
N GLN A 79 6.33 12.09 -13.62
CA GLN A 79 7.34 11.02 -13.54
C GLN A 79 6.72 9.61 -13.43
N GLY A 80 5.47 9.44 -13.89
CA GLY A 80 4.75 8.16 -13.86
C GLY A 80 4.05 7.83 -12.54
N TRP A 81 4.24 8.63 -11.49
CA TRP A 81 3.69 8.37 -10.15
C TRP A 81 2.17 8.31 -10.12
N ILE A 82 1.48 9.14 -10.91
CA ILE A 82 0.01 9.16 -10.90
C ILE A 82 -0.51 7.81 -11.36
N LYS A 83 0.06 7.26 -12.43
CA LYS A 83 -0.39 6.00 -12.99
C LYS A 83 -0.15 4.86 -12.01
N GLU A 84 1.07 4.75 -11.46
CA GLU A 84 1.40 3.71 -10.47
C GLU A 84 0.43 3.73 -9.27
N LEU A 85 0.11 4.92 -8.73
CA LEU A 85 -0.80 5.03 -7.58
C LEU A 85 -2.26 4.71 -7.91
N ILE A 86 -2.73 5.01 -9.12
CA ILE A 86 -4.08 4.65 -9.55
C ILE A 86 -4.17 3.16 -9.87
N ASP A 87 -3.13 2.58 -10.46
CA ASP A 87 -3.03 1.14 -10.73
C ASP A 87 -3.00 0.35 -9.41
N GLU A 88 -2.26 0.81 -8.40
CA GLU A 88 -2.27 0.26 -7.02
C GLU A 88 -3.70 0.28 -6.44
N ALA A 89 -4.38 1.43 -6.47
CA ALA A 89 -5.75 1.54 -5.94
C ALA A 89 -6.77 0.64 -6.66
N ASP A 90 -6.61 0.42 -7.97
CA ASP A 90 -7.45 -0.51 -8.71
C ASP A 90 -7.11 -1.97 -8.36
N ASN A 91 -5.83 -2.29 -8.19
CA ASN A 91 -5.38 -3.63 -7.79
C ASN A 91 -5.94 -4.02 -6.42
N GLU A 92 -5.81 -3.15 -5.41
CA GLU A 92 -6.41 -3.32 -4.07
C GLU A 92 -7.94 -3.50 -4.13
N ARG A 93 -8.61 -2.74 -5.00
CA ARG A 93 -10.05 -2.92 -5.25
C ARG A 93 -10.35 -4.29 -5.85
N MET A 94 -9.48 -4.84 -6.68
CA MET A 94 -9.64 -6.18 -7.26
C MET A 94 -9.39 -7.30 -6.24
N HIS A 95 -8.52 -7.09 -5.23
CA HIS A 95 -8.41 -7.98 -4.07
C HIS A 95 -9.74 -8.04 -3.31
N LEU A 96 -10.31 -6.88 -2.98
CA LEU A 96 -11.64 -6.79 -2.34
C LEU A 96 -12.71 -7.54 -3.14
N MET A 97 -12.81 -7.25 -4.44
CA MET A 97 -13.84 -7.86 -5.29
C MET A 97 -13.68 -9.37 -5.36
N THR A 98 -12.45 -9.88 -5.32
CA THR A 98 -12.17 -11.31 -5.23
C THR A 98 -12.66 -11.90 -3.91
N PHE A 99 -12.34 -11.28 -2.78
CA PHE A 99 -12.73 -11.81 -1.47
C PHE A 99 -14.22 -11.72 -1.18
N ILE A 100 -14.97 -10.79 -1.78
CA ILE A 100 -16.43 -10.76 -1.64
C ILE A 100 -17.10 -12.03 -2.17
N HIS A 101 -16.51 -12.68 -3.19
CA HIS A 101 -17.00 -13.97 -3.71
C HIS A 101 -16.65 -15.17 -2.81
N ILE A 102 -15.72 -15.00 -1.87
CA ILE A 102 -15.28 -16.03 -0.94
C ILE A 102 -15.95 -15.85 0.43
N ALA A 103 -16.08 -14.60 0.88
CA ALA A 103 -16.65 -14.21 2.17
C ALA A 103 -17.56 -12.99 1.98
N GLU A 104 -18.87 -13.22 1.97
CA GLU A 104 -19.83 -12.13 1.82
C GLU A 104 -19.90 -11.26 3.10
N PRO A 105 -19.70 -9.93 3.00
CA PRO A 105 -19.81 -9.06 4.16
C PRO A 105 -21.27 -8.89 4.58
N SER A 106 -21.52 -9.09 5.88
CA SER A 106 -22.80 -8.83 6.53
C SER A 106 -23.19 -7.35 6.47
N ARG A 107 -24.47 -7.05 6.74
CA ARG A 107 -24.96 -5.65 6.79
C ARG A 107 -24.20 -4.80 7.80
N PHE A 108 -23.83 -5.39 8.94
CA PHE A 108 -23.03 -4.71 9.96
C PHE A 108 -21.62 -4.40 9.46
N GLU A 109 -20.94 -5.36 8.84
CA GLU A 109 -19.60 -5.15 8.25
C GLU A 109 -19.63 -4.10 7.15
N ARG A 110 -20.69 -4.04 6.33
CA ARG A 110 -20.86 -2.97 5.32
C ARG A 110 -20.99 -1.59 5.95
N ILE A 111 -21.75 -1.45 7.04
CA ILE A 111 -21.83 -0.18 7.79
C ILE A 111 -20.47 0.18 8.39
N LEU A 112 -19.78 -0.79 8.97
CA LEU A 112 -18.44 -0.61 9.50
C LEU A 112 -17.46 -0.14 8.42
N ILE A 113 -17.47 -0.77 7.24
CA ILE A 113 -16.65 -0.37 6.08
C ILE A 113 -16.93 1.08 5.71
N MET A 114 -18.19 1.49 5.56
CA MET A 114 -18.54 2.87 5.21
C MET A 114 -18.01 3.89 6.24
N VAL A 115 -18.14 3.60 7.54
CA VAL A 115 -17.65 4.48 8.61
C VAL A 115 -16.12 4.54 8.61
N THR A 116 -15.46 3.37 8.53
CA THR A 116 -14.01 3.27 8.49
C THR A 116 -13.43 4.00 7.28
N GLN A 117 -14.01 3.81 6.10
CA GLN A 117 -13.60 4.52 4.89
C GLN A 117 -13.76 6.03 5.04
N ALA A 118 -14.89 6.52 5.59
CA ALA A 118 -15.08 7.95 5.78
C ALA A 118 -14.02 8.56 6.72
N ILE A 119 -13.68 7.88 7.82
CA ILE A 119 -12.65 8.34 8.76
C ILE A 119 -11.27 8.27 8.11
N PHE A 120 -10.92 7.12 7.54
CA PHE A 120 -9.58 6.87 7.00
C PHE A 120 -9.29 7.72 5.77
N TYR A 121 -10.26 7.89 4.85
CA TYR A 121 -10.12 8.79 3.71
C TYR A 121 -9.75 10.21 4.14
N ASN A 122 -10.49 10.79 5.09
CA ASN A 122 -10.21 12.15 5.55
C ASN A 122 -8.85 12.24 6.24
N PHE A 123 -8.53 11.29 7.12
CA PHE A 123 -7.22 11.21 7.76
C PHE A 123 -6.09 11.14 6.72
N TYR A 124 -6.17 10.19 5.80
CA TYR A 124 -5.12 9.95 4.81
C TYR A 124 -5.00 11.09 3.79
N PHE A 125 -6.13 11.69 3.39
CA PHE A 125 -6.13 12.90 2.55
C PHE A 125 -5.29 14.02 3.16
N PHE A 126 -5.53 14.37 4.43
CA PHE A 126 -4.75 15.41 5.09
C PHE A 126 -3.30 14.97 5.35
N LEU A 127 -3.07 13.70 5.68
CA LEU A 127 -1.72 13.16 5.84
C LEU A 127 -0.91 13.30 4.54
N TYR A 128 -1.48 12.91 3.40
CA TYR A 128 -0.82 13.01 2.10
C TYR A 128 -0.63 14.47 1.66
N LEU A 129 -1.65 15.32 1.89
CA LEU A 129 -1.61 16.74 1.53
C LEU A 129 -0.45 17.47 2.23
N PHE A 130 -0.23 17.19 3.53
CA PHE A 130 0.75 17.91 4.33
C PHE A 130 2.08 17.16 4.52
N ALA A 131 2.07 15.84 4.47
CA ALA A 131 3.22 14.99 4.74
C ALA A 131 3.25 13.75 3.82
N PRO A 132 3.38 13.93 2.50
CA PRO A 132 3.31 12.84 1.51
C PRO A 132 4.36 11.75 1.76
N ARG A 133 5.55 12.12 2.27
CA ARG A 133 6.56 11.14 2.68
C ARG A 133 6.08 10.21 3.81
N ILE A 134 5.42 10.77 4.83
CA ILE A 134 4.89 9.96 5.94
C ILE A 134 3.74 9.09 5.41
N ALA A 135 2.88 9.64 4.53
CA ALA A 135 1.78 8.90 3.93
C ALA A 135 2.28 7.64 3.19
N HIS A 136 3.24 7.79 2.27
CA HIS A 136 3.85 6.66 1.57
C HIS A 136 4.54 5.69 2.54
N ARG A 137 5.23 6.17 3.57
CA ARG A 137 5.86 5.28 4.55
C ARG A 137 4.82 4.50 5.38
N VAL A 138 3.68 5.10 5.70
CA VAL A 138 2.56 4.41 6.36
C VAL A 138 2.06 3.28 5.47
N VAL A 139 1.84 3.52 4.18
CA VAL A 139 1.42 2.48 3.23
C VAL A 139 2.47 1.38 3.12
N GLY A 140 3.74 1.72 2.91
CA GLY A 140 4.82 0.72 2.84
C GLY A 140 4.86 -0.20 4.07
N TYR A 141 4.63 0.33 5.28
CA TYR A 141 4.51 -0.50 6.47
C TYR A 141 3.18 -1.27 6.58
N LEU A 142 2.06 -0.76 6.06
CA LEU A 142 0.81 -1.52 5.96
C LEU A 142 1.02 -2.74 5.05
N GLU A 143 1.70 -2.58 3.93
CA GLU A 143 1.91 -3.67 2.99
C GLU A 143 2.93 -4.70 3.49
N GLU A 144 3.91 -4.31 4.31
CA GLU A 144 4.69 -5.28 5.08
C GLU A 144 3.80 -6.18 5.95
N GLU A 145 2.78 -5.59 6.58
CA GLU A 145 1.82 -6.34 7.39
C GLU A 145 0.86 -7.19 6.55
N ALA A 146 0.51 -6.73 5.34
CA ALA A 146 -0.27 -7.48 4.37
C ALA A 146 0.49 -8.73 3.90
N VAL A 147 1.75 -8.57 3.47
CA VAL A 147 2.63 -9.70 3.07
C VAL A 147 2.75 -10.76 4.16
N VAL A 148 2.93 -10.34 5.43
CA VAL A 148 2.95 -11.26 6.57
C VAL A 148 1.59 -11.96 6.74
N SER A 149 0.49 -11.21 6.65
CA SER A 149 -0.87 -11.74 6.81
C SER A 149 -1.21 -12.77 5.74
N TYR A 150 -0.87 -12.52 4.48
CA TYR A 150 -1.11 -13.45 3.37
C TYR A 150 -0.20 -14.68 3.42
N THR A 151 1.04 -14.52 3.90
CA THR A 151 1.91 -15.68 4.18
C THR A 151 1.29 -16.61 5.23
N GLN A 152 0.80 -16.05 6.34
CA GLN A 152 0.10 -16.81 7.36
C GLN A 152 -1.22 -17.43 6.86
N TYR A 153 -1.89 -16.78 5.91
CA TYR A 153 -3.09 -17.33 5.30
C TYR A 153 -2.76 -18.53 4.40
N LEU A 154 -1.71 -18.41 3.60
CA LEU A 154 -1.18 -19.49 2.75
C LEU A 154 -0.78 -20.71 3.58
N GLU A 155 -0.04 -20.51 4.68
CA GLU A 155 0.34 -21.58 5.61
C GLU A 155 -0.87 -22.31 6.20
N GLN A 156 -1.97 -21.60 6.46
CA GLN A 156 -3.20 -22.23 6.98
C GLN A 156 -3.95 -23.03 5.92
N ILE A 157 -3.93 -22.58 4.66
CA ILE A 157 -4.47 -23.34 3.54
C ILE A 157 -3.65 -24.62 3.36
N ASP A 158 -2.31 -24.50 3.36
CA ASP A 158 -1.40 -25.62 3.17
C ASP A 158 -1.46 -26.63 4.33
N ALA A 159 -1.75 -26.16 5.55
CA ALA A 159 -2.01 -27.00 6.72
C ALA A 159 -3.44 -27.60 6.76
N GLY A 160 -4.30 -27.30 5.78
CA GLY A 160 -5.69 -27.76 5.71
C GLY A 160 -6.62 -27.16 6.76
N LYS A 161 -6.21 -26.08 7.44
CA LYS A 161 -7.03 -25.36 8.42
C LYS A 161 -8.06 -24.44 7.77
N VAL A 162 -7.76 -23.98 6.56
CA VAL A 162 -8.66 -23.21 5.70
C VAL A 162 -8.96 -24.05 4.46
N GLU A 163 -10.23 -24.12 4.08
CA GLU A 163 -10.63 -24.81 2.87
C GLU A 163 -10.10 -24.10 1.62
N ASN A 164 -9.32 -24.81 0.81
CA ASN A 164 -8.81 -24.30 -0.46
C ASN A 164 -9.92 -24.32 -1.53
N VAL A 165 -10.91 -23.44 -1.49
CA VAL A 165 -12.04 -23.43 -2.45
C VAL A 165 -11.60 -23.09 -3.88
N PRO A 166 -12.39 -23.40 -4.93
CA PRO A 166 -12.10 -22.95 -6.30
C PRO A 166 -11.97 -21.42 -6.37
N ALA A 167 -11.01 -20.91 -7.15
CA ALA A 167 -10.80 -19.48 -7.30
C ALA A 167 -12.01 -18.82 -8.00
N PRO A 168 -12.48 -17.65 -7.54
CA PRO A 168 -13.51 -16.89 -8.23
C PRO A 168 -13.11 -16.54 -9.68
N GLN A 169 -14.06 -16.53 -10.61
CA GLN A 169 -13.77 -16.24 -12.02
C GLN A 169 -13.13 -14.86 -12.21
N ILE A 170 -13.58 -13.86 -11.45
CA ILE A 170 -12.99 -12.50 -11.48
C ILE A 170 -11.48 -12.50 -11.19
N ALA A 171 -11.03 -13.37 -10.28
CA ALA A 171 -9.62 -13.51 -9.95
C ALA A 171 -8.85 -14.20 -11.09
N LYS A 172 -9.43 -15.27 -11.65
CA LYS A 172 -8.84 -15.97 -12.78
C LYS A 172 -8.65 -15.05 -13.98
N ASP A 173 -9.66 -14.24 -14.29
CA ASP A 173 -9.61 -13.30 -15.41
C ASP A 173 -8.59 -12.18 -15.16
N TYR A 174 -8.56 -11.61 -13.95
CA TYR A 174 -7.70 -10.48 -13.62
C TYR A 174 -6.22 -10.86 -13.54
N TRP A 175 -5.88 -11.96 -12.85
CA TRP A 175 -4.50 -12.44 -12.72
C TRP A 175 -4.12 -13.48 -13.78
N ASN A 176 -4.99 -13.75 -14.75
CA ASN A 176 -4.81 -14.78 -15.78
C ASN A 176 -4.39 -16.14 -15.18
N LEU A 177 -5.13 -16.59 -14.16
CA LEU A 177 -4.88 -17.86 -13.47
C LEU A 177 -5.41 -19.05 -14.30
N PRO A 178 -4.83 -20.25 -14.13
CA PRO A 178 -5.35 -21.49 -14.70
C PRO A 178 -6.82 -21.75 -14.35
N ASP A 179 -7.53 -22.44 -15.23
CA ASP A 179 -8.95 -22.77 -15.04
C ASP A 179 -9.22 -23.62 -13.79
N ASP A 180 -8.23 -24.39 -13.33
CA ASP A 180 -8.29 -25.21 -12.11
C ASP A 180 -7.73 -24.51 -10.86
N ALA A 181 -7.34 -23.23 -10.97
CA ALA A 181 -6.81 -22.45 -9.85
C ALA A 181 -7.77 -22.39 -8.67
N ARG A 182 -7.20 -22.40 -7.46
CA ARG A 182 -7.90 -22.40 -6.18
C ARG A 182 -7.50 -21.18 -5.36
N LEU A 183 -8.11 -21.05 -4.18
CA LEU A 183 -7.84 -19.97 -3.23
C LEU A 183 -6.35 -19.80 -2.93
N ARG A 184 -5.60 -20.90 -2.87
CA ARG A 184 -4.16 -20.90 -2.68
C ARG A 184 -3.43 -20.04 -3.74
N GLU A 185 -3.71 -20.26 -5.01
CA GLU A 185 -3.09 -19.51 -6.11
C GLU A 185 -3.49 -18.03 -6.08
N VAL A 186 -4.74 -17.73 -5.70
CA VAL A 186 -5.20 -16.35 -5.49
C VAL A 186 -4.41 -15.66 -4.38
N VAL A 187 -4.20 -16.33 -3.24
CA VAL A 187 -3.44 -15.76 -2.11
C VAL A 187 -1.98 -15.51 -2.49
N ILE A 188 -1.39 -16.36 -3.35
CA ILE A 188 -0.02 -16.18 -3.83
C ILE A 188 0.10 -14.92 -4.69
N VAL A 189 -0.79 -14.72 -5.66
CA VAL A 189 -0.72 -13.55 -6.54
C VAL A 189 -1.05 -12.26 -5.82
N ILE A 190 -2.01 -12.27 -4.89
CA ILE A 190 -2.31 -11.12 -4.03
C ILE A 190 -1.11 -10.76 -3.17
N ARG A 191 -0.49 -11.74 -2.48
CA ARG A 191 0.72 -11.49 -1.68
C ARG A 191 1.86 -10.87 -2.50
N ALA A 192 1.99 -11.27 -3.76
CA ALA A 192 2.98 -10.71 -4.67
C ALA A 192 2.67 -9.26 -5.03
N ASP A 193 1.39 -8.91 -5.24
CA ASP A 193 0.96 -7.54 -5.44
C ASP A 193 1.26 -6.68 -4.20
N GLU A 194 0.99 -7.18 -2.99
CA GLU A 194 1.32 -6.47 -1.74
C GLU A 194 2.81 -6.17 -1.59
N ALA A 195 3.67 -7.12 -1.98
CA ALA A 195 5.11 -6.91 -1.96
C ALA A 195 5.55 -5.82 -2.95
N GLU A 196 4.89 -5.73 -4.11
CA GLU A 196 5.12 -4.67 -5.08
C GLU A 196 4.66 -3.30 -4.57
N HIS A 197 3.49 -3.23 -3.94
CA HIS A 197 2.95 -2.02 -3.30
C HIS A 197 3.87 -1.55 -2.15
N ARG A 198 4.33 -2.48 -1.32
CA ARG A 198 5.33 -2.25 -0.25
C ARG A 198 6.57 -1.56 -0.79
N ASP A 199 7.20 -2.17 -1.80
CA ASP A 199 8.47 -1.71 -2.35
C ASP A 199 8.30 -0.36 -3.04
N THR A 200 7.20 -0.18 -3.78
CA THR A 200 6.84 1.06 -4.46
C THR A 200 6.64 2.21 -3.48
N ASN A 201 5.86 2.00 -2.41
CA ASN A 201 5.59 3.05 -1.43
C ASN A 201 6.83 3.40 -0.60
N HIS A 202 7.65 2.42 -0.22
CA HIS A 202 8.94 2.70 0.43
C HIS A 202 9.89 3.48 -0.49
N ARG A 203 9.90 3.18 -1.80
CA ARG A 203 10.67 3.93 -2.81
C ARG A 203 10.16 5.36 -2.94
N PHE A 204 8.85 5.59 -3.07
CA PHE A 204 8.29 6.94 -3.13
C PHE A 204 8.66 7.78 -1.90
N ALA A 205 8.60 7.19 -0.71
CA ALA A 205 9.04 7.87 0.51
C ALA A 205 10.52 8.29 0.45
N ASN A 206 11.39 7.44 -0.10
CA ASN A 206 12.83 7.72 -0.26
C ASN A 206 13.10 8.79 -1.34
N GLU A 207 12.42 8.73 -2.48
CA GLU A 207 12.59 9.68 -3.59
C GLU A 207 12.20 11.12 -3.19
N ILE A 208 11.20 11.27 -2.30
CA ILE A 208 10.84 12.57 -1.73
C ILE A 208 12.00 13.15 -0.91
N VAL A 209 12.71 12.34 -0.12
CA VAL A 209 13.89 12.79 0.66
C VAL A 209 15.01 13.22 -0.28
N ALA A 210 15.37 12.37 -1.23
CA ALA A 210 16.45 12.65 -2.17
C ALA A 210 16.18 13.94 -2.98
N SER A 211 14.93 14.17 -3.37
CA SER A 211 14.51 15.39 -4.05
C SER A 211 14.64 16.64 -3.18
N SER A 212 14.30 16.55 -1.89
CA SER A 212 14.48 17.65 -0.93
C SER A 212 15.96 17.96 -0.71
N ASP A 213 16.80 16.94 -0.48
CA ASP A 213 18.23 17.12 -0.24
C ASP A 213 18.92 17.75 -1.47
N ALA A 214 18.54 17.34 -2.69
CA ALA A 214 19.06 17.92 -3.92
C ALA A 214 18.65 19.39 -4.12
N GLN A 215 17.46 19.80 -3.64
CA GLN A 215 17.02 21.19 -3.66
C GLN A 215 17.81 22.04 -2.66
N ASP A 216 18.05 21.51 -1.46
CA ASP A 216 18.82 22.19 -0.41
C ASP A 216 20.28 22.42 -0.84
N GLN A 217 20.93 21.41 -1.43
CA GLN A 217 22.29 21.53 -1.95
C GLN A 217 22.40 22.57 -3.08
N LYS A 218 21.44 22.60 -4.02
CA LYS A 218 21.40 23.63 -5.08
C LYS A 218 21.23 25.03 -4.50
N THR A 219 20.46 25.18 -3.44
CA THR A 219 20.22 26.48 -2.79
C THR A 219 21.48 26.98 -2.07
N GLN A 220 22.16 26.12 -1.32
CA GLN A 220 23.42 26.45 -0.63
C GLN A 220 24.56 26.78 -1.61
N SER A 221 24.60 26.15 -2.79
CA SER A 221 25.61 26.45 -3.82
C SER A 221 25.44 27.81 -4.50
N LYS A 222 24.28 28.46 -4.35
CA LYS A 222 23.94 29.75 -4.98
C LYS A 222 24.10 30.96 -4.05
N GLU A 223 24.42 30.79 -2.77
CA GLU A 223 24.75 31.92 -1.91
C GLU A 223 26.10 32.54 -2.32
N PRO A 224 26.16 33.85 -2.63
CA PRO A 224 27.42 34.47 -2.99
C PRO A 224 28.31 34.49 -1.75
N LYS A 225 29.54 33.94 -1.86
CA LYS A 225 30.58 34.15 -0.85
C LYS A 225 30.75 35.67 -0.70
N GLY A 226 30.32 36.21 0.44
CA GLY A 226 30.33 37.64 0.73
C GLY A 226 31.68 38.25 0.40
N GLY A 227 31.73 38.98 -0.71
CA GLY A 227 32.86 39.84 -1.05
C GLY A 227 32.94 40.94 0.00
N ALA A 228 33.99 40.91 0.82
CA ALA A 228 34.28 41.94 1.78
C ALA A 228 34.43 43.28 1.06
N TYR A 229 33.43 44.14 1.16
CA TYR A 229 33.52 45.54 0.76
C TYR A 229 34.46 46.25 1.75
N ARG A 230 35.69 46.56 1.32
CA ARG A 230 36.59 47.47 2.04
C ARG A 230 36.40 48.88 1.47
N PRO A 231 35.88 49.85 2.25
CA PRO A 231 35.92 51.23 1.83
C PRO A 231 37.35 51.79 2.00
N SER A 232 37.76 52.58 1.02
CA SER A 232 38.98 53.40 0.98
C SER A 232 38.91 54.59 1.92
#